data_AF-A0A0E9WKP8-F1
#
_entry.id   AF-A0A0E9WKP8-F1
#
_cell.length_a   1.000
_cell.length_b   1.000
_cell.length_c   1.000
_cell.angle_alpha   90.00
_cell.angle_beta   90.00
_cell.angle_gamma   90.00
#
_symmetry.space_group_name_H-M   'P 1'
#
loop_
_entity.id
_entity.type
_entity.pdbx_description
1 polymer ?
#
loop_
_entity_poly.entity_id
_entity_poly.type
_entity_poly.pdbx_seq_one_letter_code
_entity_poly.pdbx_strand_id
1 'polypeptide(L)'
;MGVSDKRDISRFLECNPVMIDAKEVSAAHRARYFWGNLPGMNRPLTAMVNDKLDLQDCLEHGRTAKFGKVRTITTRSNSIKQGKDQHFPVYMNEKEDILWCTEMERVFGFPVHYTDVSNMSRLARQRLLGRSWSVPVIRHLFAPLKDYFACV
;
A
#
# COMPACT_ATOMS: atom_id res chain seq x y z
N MET A 1 -3.09 -4.95 -17.18
CA MET A 1 -1.88 -5.06 -18.01
C MET A 1 -1.98 -6.40 -18.70
N GLY A 2 -2.28 -6.40 -19.99
CA GLY A 2 -2.22 -7.61 -20.81
C GLY A 2 -0.79 -8.17 -20.84
N VAL A 3 -0.65 -9.44 -21.21
CA VAL A 3 0.68 -10.07 -21.36
C VAL A 3 1.53 -9.31 -22.39
N SER A 4 0.89 -8.77 -23.44
CA SER A 4 1.51 -7.88 -24.43
C SER A 4 2.06 -6.60 -23.79
N ASP A 5 1.29 -5.92 -22.93
CA ASP A 5 1.68 -4.63 -22.36
C ASP A 5 2.95 -4.75 -21.51
N LYS A 6 3.05 -5.80 -20.67
CA LYS A 6 4.25 -6.03 -19.85
C LYS A 6 5.49 -6.22 -20.73
N ARG A 7 5.36 -7.03 -21.79
CA ARG A 7 6.44 -7.28 -22.75
C ARG A 7 6.85 -5.99 -23.45
N ASP A 8 5.89 -5.21 -23.91
CA ASP A 8 6.16 -4.00 -24.68
C ASP A 8 6.82 -2.93 -23.79
N ILE A 9 6.34 -2.72 -22.56
CA ILE A 9 7.00 -1.83 -21.58
C ILE A 9 8.44 -2.30 -21.32
N SER A 10 8.64 -3.59 -21.09
CA SER A 10 9.99 -4.15 -20.83
C SER A 10 10.92 -3.98 -22.03
N ARG A 11 10.39 -4.09 -23.25
CA ARG A 11 11.12 -3.82 -24.50
C ARG A 11 11.53 -2.36 -24.59
N PHE A 12 10.61 -1.41 -24.34
CA PHE A 12 10.89 0.02 -24.44
C PHE A 12 11.80 0.55 -23.33
N LEU A 13 11.75 -0.05 -22.13
CA LEU A 13 12.62 0.30 -21.00
C LEU A 13 13.90 -0.55 -20.93
N GLU A 14 14.10 -1.46 -21.89
CA GLU A 14 15.26 -2.34 -22.03
C GLU A 14 15.60 -3.11 -20.73
N CYS A 15 14.59 -3.42 -19.92
CA CYS A 15 14.75 -4.19 -18.69
C CYS A 15 13.47 -4.96 -18.34
N ASN A 16 13.62 -6.06 -17.62
CA ASN A 16 12.50 -6.81 -17.05
C ASN A 16 12.11 -6.23 -15.68
N PRO A 17 10.81 -6.25 -15.32
CA PRO A 17 10.37 -5.72 -14.04
C PRO A 17 10.67 -6.66 -12.88
N VAL A 18 10.89 -6.08 -11.71
CA VAL A 18 10.81 -6.77 -10.43
C VAL A 18 9.37 -6.72 -9.93
N MET A 19 8.82 -7.85 -9.48
CA MET A 19 7.51 -7.89 -8.83
C MET A 19 7.68 -7.78 -7.32
N ILE A 20 7.08 -6.77 -6.71
CA ILE A 20 7.07 -6.60 -5.26
C ILE A 20 5.62 -6.46 -4.79
N ASP A 21 5.24 -7.27 -3.80
CA ASP A 21 3.96 -7.17 -3.12
C ASP A 21 4.13 -6.51 -1.76
N ALA A 22 3.38 -5.43 -1.53
CA ALA A 22 3.42 -4.70 -0.26
C ALA A 22 2.98 -5.55 0.94
N LYS A 23 2.28 -6.68 0.72
CA LYS A 23 1.82 -7.55 1.82
C LYS A 23 2.93 -7.99 2.77
N GLU A 24 4.18 -8.05 2.30
CA GLU A 24 5.33 -8.45 3.13
C GLU A 24 5.81 -7.34 4.09
N VAL A 25 5.41 -6.08 3.84
CA VAL A 25 5.84 -4.89 4.61
C VAL A 25 4.68 -3.96 4.97
N SER A 26 3.44 -4.38 4.72
CA SER A 26 2.24 -3.63 5.05
C SER A 26 1.03 -4.56 5.24
N ALA A 27 -0.04 -3.98 5.79
CA ALA A 27 -1.31 -4.65 6.03
C ALA A 27 -2.21 -4.83 4.77
N ALA A 28 -1.67 -4.69 3.55
CA ALA A 28 -2.46 -4.79 2.32
C ALA A 28 -1.76 -5.53 1.18
N HIS A 29 -2.54 -6.31 0.43
CA HIS A 29 -2.10 -6.85 -0.85
C HIS A 29 -1.93 -5.73 -1.88
N ARG A 30 -0.73 -5.58 -2.46
CA ARG A 30 -0.44 -4.59 -3.50
C ARG A 30 0.75 -5.02 -4.35
N ALA A 31 0.63 -6.13 -5.06
CA ALA A 31 1.63 -6.56 -6.06
C ALA A 31 1.77 -5.54 -7.20
N ARG A 32 2.99 -5.06 -7.45
CA ARG A 32 3.32 -4.11 -8.52
C ARG A 32 4.62 -4.50 -9.20
N TYR A 33 4.71 -4.16 -10.49
CA TYR A 33 5.93 -4.25 -11.26
C TYR A 33 6.73 -2.95 -11.14
N PHE A 34 8.03 -3.09 -10.93
CA PHE A 34 9.00 -1.99 -10.89
C PHE A 34 10.07 -2.26 -11.93
N TRP A 35 10.10 -1.43 -12.98
CA TRP A 35 11.21 -1.35 -13.92
C TRP A 35 12.19 -0.30 -13.42
N GLY A 36 13.48 -0.52 -13.63
CA GLY A 36 14.50 0.43 -13.23
C GLY A 36 15.87 -0.21 -13.10
N ASN A 37 16.81 0.61 -12.66
CA ASN A 37 18.24 0.29 -12.53
C ASN A 37 18.77 0.63 -11.12
N LEU A 38 17.89 0.72 -10.12
CA LEU A 38 18.33 1.02 -8.75
C LEU A 38 19.17 -0.15 -8.22
N PRO A 39 20.20 0.13 -7.39
CA PRO A 39 21.01 -0.92 -6.79
C PRO A 39 20.15 -1.91 -6.00
N GLY A 40 20.35 -3.21 -6.24
CA GLY A 40 19.72 -4.26 -5.45
C GLY A 40 18.19 -4.28 -5.48
N MET A 41 17.53 -3.89 -6.57
CA MET A 41 16.06 -4.00 -6.69
C MET A 41 15.52 -5.42 -6.49
N ASN A 42 16.30 -6.45 -6.85
CA ASN A 42 15.94 -7.87 -6.70
C ASN A 42 16.21 -8.44 -5.31
N ARG A 43 16.71 -7.64 -4.36
CA ARG A 43 17.03 -8.14 -3.03
C ARG A 43 15.76 -8.48 -2.24
N PRO A 44 15.82 -9.41 -1.27
CA PRO A 44 14.66 -9.76 -0.47
C PRO A 44 14.05 -8.54 0.23
N LEU A 45 12.71 -8.45 0.17
CA LEU A 45 11.97 -7.44 0.91
C LEU A 45 11.95 -7.84 2.39
N THR A 46 12.40 -6.95 3.27
CA THR A 46 12.47 -7.19 4.72
C THR A 46 11.62 -6.17 5.45
N ALA A 47 10.71 -6.65 6.30
CA ALA A 47 9.92 -5.79 7.19
C ALA A 47 10.81 -5.15 8.26
N MET A 48 10.58 -3.87 8.53
CA MET A 48 11.18 -3.17 9.65
C MET A 48 10.25 -3.24 10.87
N VAL A 49 10.82 -3.04 12.06
CA VAL A 49 10.07 -3.06 13.34
C VAL A 49 8.89 -2.08 13.35
N ASN A 50 9.01 -0.96 12.64
CA ASN A 50 7.98 0.07 12.59
C ASN A 50 6.93 -0.16 11.49
N ASP A 51 7.06 -1.21 10.68
CA ASP A 51 6.10 -1.52 9.62
C ASP A 51 4.86 -2.20 10.22
N LYS A 52 3.68 -1.67 9.90
CA LYS A 52 2.40 -2.21 10.36
C LYS A 52 1.97 -3.34 9.43
N LEU A 53 2.26 -4.59 9.84
CA LEU A 53 2.03 -5.77 9.02
C LEU A 53 0.60 -6.29 9.13
N ASP A 54 -0.03 -6.16 10.28
CA ASP A 54 -1.42 -6.58 10.48
C ASP A 54 -2.37 -5.37 10.44
N LEU A 55 -3.58 -5.61 9.94
CA LEU A 55 -4.60 -4.57 9.81
C LEU A 55 -4.92 -3.94 11.16
N GLN A 56 -4.92 -4.74 12.23
CA GLN A 56 -5.19 -4.28 13.58
C GLN A 56 -4.24 -3.16 14.01
N ASP A 57 -2.96 -3.22 13.60
CA ASP A 57 -1.95 -2.20 13.93
C ASP A 57 -2.24 -0.86 13.23
N CYS A 58 -3.07 -0.86 12.19
CA CYS A 58 -3.45 0.35 11.46
C CYS A 58 -4.74 1.00 11.98
N LEU A 59 -5.52 0.32 12.83
CA LEU A 59 -6.83 0.81 13.27
C LEU A 59 -6.73 1.83 14.39
N GLU A 60 -7.76 2.67 14.53
CA GLU A 60 -7.92 3.53 15.71
C GLU A 60 -8.39 2.73 16.93
N HIS A 61 -8.27 3.34 18.11
CA HIS A 61 -8.74 2.77 19.38
C HIS A 61 -10.22 2.40 19.33
N GLY A 62 -10.57 1.26 19.96
CA GLY A 62 -11.96 0.77 20.03
C GLY A 62 -12.46 0.08 18.76
N ARG A 63 -11.57 -0.21 17.80
CA ARG A 63 -11.90 -0.87 16.53
C ARG A 63 -11.12 -2.18 16.39
N THR A 64 -11.79 -3.20 15.85
CA THR A 64 -11.23 -4.56 15.72
C THR A 64 -11.19 -5.00 14.26
N ALA A 65 -10.05 -5.47 13.79
CA ALA A 65 -9.85 -5.98 12.44
C ALA A 65 -10.51 -7.36 12.27
N LYS A 66 -11.29 -7.53 11.20
CA LYS A 66 -11.87 -8.82 10.81
C LYS A 66 -10.90 -9.70 10.01
N PHE A 67 -9.87 -9.09 9.43
CA PHE A 67 -8.89 -9.74 8.56
C PHE A 67 -7.48 -9.31 8.95
N GLY A 68 -6.50 -10.20 8.85
CA GLY A 68 -5.09 -9.86 9.09
C GLY A 68 -4.54 -8.87 8.05
N LYS A 69 -4.89 -9.03 6.78
CA LYS A 69 -4.55 -8.09 5.69
C LYS A 69 -5.76 -7.80 4.83
N VAL A 70 -5.81 -6.59 4.28
CA VAL A 70 -6.86 -6.21 3.30
C VAL A 70 -6.42 -6.50 1.87
N ARG A 71 -7.40 -6.77 1.00
CA ARG A 71 -7.20 -6.79 -0.46
C ARG A 71 -6.73 -5.43 -0.98
N THR A 72 -6.29 -5.41 -2.24
CA THR A 72 -5.82 -4.19 -2.89
C THR A 72 -6.86 -3.08 -2.84
N ILE A 73 -6.57 -2.03 -2.06
CA ILE A 73 -7.36 -0.80 -2.03
C ILE A 73 -7.11 -0.03 -3.32
N THR A 74 -8.19 0.31 -4.00
CA THR A 74 -8.22 1.07 -5.26
C THR A 74 -8.93 2.41 -5.06
N THR A 75 -9.09 3.17 -6.14
CA THR A 75 -9.83 4.43 -6.17
C THR A 75 -11.34 4.25 -6.02
N ARG A 76 -11.86 3.01 -6.11
CA ARG A 76 -13.29 2.70 -5.98
C ARG A 76 -13.65 2.29 -4.55
N SER A 77 -14.72 2.85 -4.01
CA SER A 77 -15.19 2.61 -2.64
C SER A 77 -15.41 1.12 -2.31
N ASN A 78 -15.90 0.34 -3.27
CA ASN A 78 -16.13 -1.09 -3.12
C ASN A 78 -14.85 -1.92 -2.89
N SER A 79 -13.66 -1.42 -3.24
CA SER A 79 -12.40 -2.13 -2.98
C SER A 79 -12.02 -2.25 -1.51
N ILE A 80 -12.71 -1.53 -0.61
CA ILE A 80 -12.55 -1.68 0.84
C ILE A 80 -13.26 -2.94 1.34
N LYS A 81 -14.30 -3.41 0.64
CA LYS A 81 -15.03 -4.62 1.01
C LYS A 81 -14.19 -5.87 0.72
N GLN A 82 -14.28 -6.85 1.61
CA GLN A 82 -13.46 -8.06 1.60
C GLN A 82 -14.29 -9.30 1.27
N GLY A 83 -13.62 -10.36 0.81
CA GLY A 83 -14.28 -11.64 0.52
C GLY A 83 -15.17 -11.64 -0.73
N LYS A 84 -15.91 -12.73 -0.93
CA LYS A 84 -16.96 -12.80 -1.97
C LYS A 84 -18.24 -12.11 -1.50
N ASP A 85 -18.50 -12.20 -0.20
CA ASP A 85 -19.71 -11.69 0.46
C ASP A 85 -19.63 -10.18 0.77
N GLN A 86 -18.55 -9.52 0.35
CA GLN A 86 -18.33 -8.08 0.45
C GLN A 86 -18.48 -7.51 1.87
N HIS A 87 -17.92 -8.20 2.87
CA HIS A 87 -17.87 -7.72 4.25
C HIS A 87 -17.02 -6.47 4.41
N PHE A 88 -17.38 -5.60 5.35
CA PHE A 88 -16.44 -4.54 5.75
C PHE A 88 -15.31 -5.11 6.63
N PRO A 89 -14.10 -4.52 6.55
CA PRO A 89 -12.91 -5.12 7.16
C PRO A 89 -12.78 -4.89 8.67
N VAL A 90 -13.62 -4.06 9.28
CA VAL A 90 -13.50 -3.63 10.68
C VAL A 90 -14.82 -3.81 11.43
N TYR A 91 -14.75 -4.12 12.72
CA TYR A 91 -15.83 -4.01 13.67
C TYR A 91 -15.62 -2.80 14.59
N MET A 92 -16.69 -2.05 14.83
CA MET A 92 -16.75 -1.00 15.85
C MET A 92 -18.11 -1.09 16.54
N ASN A 93 -18.11 -1.26 17.87
CA ASN A 93 -19.34 -1.45 18.65
C ASN A 93 -20.23 -2.56 18.06
N GLU A 94 -19.63 -3.73 17.78
CA GLU A 94 -20.29 -4.93 17.24
C GLU A 94 -20.90 -4.77 15.84
N LYS A 95 -20.69 -3.64 15.16
CA LYS A 95 -21.15 -3.39 13.80
C LYS A 95 -19.99 -3.35 12.82
N GLU A 96 -20.23 -3.88 11.62
CA GLU A 96 -19.27 -3.80 10.52
C GLU A 96 -19.12 -2.34 10.06
N ASP A 97 -17.86 -1.90 9.92
CA ASP A 97 -17.50 -0.57 9.47
C ASP A 97 -16.34 -0.61 8.46
N ILE A 98 -16.31 0.41 7.61
CA ILE A 98 -15.25 0.69 6.64
C ILE A 98 -13.97 1.17 7.32
N LEU A 99 -12.84 1.10 6.60
CA LEU A 99 -11.64 1.81 7.00
C LEU A 99 -11.84 3.33 6.93
N TRP A 100 -11.35 4.01 7.96
CA TRP A 100 -11.22 5.45 8.00
C TRP A 100 -10.03 5.92 7.15
N CYS A 101 -10.00 7.22 6.80
CA CYS A 101 -8.93 7.76 5.98
C CYS A 101 -7.55 7.64 6.65
N THR A 102 -7.47 7.88 7.96
CA THR A 102 -6.23 7.74 8.74
C THR A 102 -5.74 6.30 8.80
N GLU A 103 -6.66 5.34 8.92
CA GLU A 103 -6.34 3.90 8.88
C GLU A 103 -5.83 3.49 7.49
N MET A 104 -6.45 4.01 6.41
CA MET A 104 -5.92 3.81 5.05
C MET A 104 -4.53 4.42 4.88
N GLU A 105 -4.25 5.61 5.42
CA GLU A 105 -2.90 6.19 5.40
C GLU A 105 -1.88 5.27 6.06
N ARG A 106 -2.19 4.74 7.25
CA ARG A 106 -1.33 3.77 7.96
C ARG A 106 -1.12 2.48 7.16
N VAL A 107 -2.18 1.93 6.55
CA VAL A 107 -2.08 0.73 5.69
C VAL A 107 -1.13 0.93 4.51
N PHE A 108 -1.08 2.15 3.95
CA PHE A 108 -0.16 2.49 2.86
C PHE A 108 1.22 2.94 3.35
N GLY A 109 1.41 3.11 4.66
CA GLY A 109 2.64 3.58 5.30
C GLY A 109 2.84 5.10 5.24
N PHE A 110 1.79 5.87 4.97
CA PHE A 110 1.84 7.33 5.06
C PHE A 110 1.77 7.78 6.53
N PRO A 111 2.32 8.96 6.85
CA PRO A 111 2.02 9.64 8.10
C PRO A 111 0.51 9.82 8.29
N VAL A 112 0.05 9.75 9.54
CA VAL A 112 -1.37 10.00 9.86
C VAL A 112 -1.71 11.45 9.52
N HIS A 113 -2.87 11.68 8.91
CA HIS A 113 -3.34 12.96 8.37
C HIS A 113 -2.58 13.48 7.14
N TYR A 114 -1.75 12.66 6.48
CA TYR A 114 -1.00 13.07 5.29
C TYR A 114 -1.89 13.59 4.15
N THR A 115 -3.10 13.05 4.00
CA THR A 115 -4.07 13.49 2.99
C THR A 115 -5.18 14.36 3.57
N ASP A 116 -5.03 14.86 4.78
CA ASP A 116 -6.02 15.73 5.43
C ASP A 116 -5.82 17.19 5.02
N VAL A 117 -6.00 17.45 3.73
CA VAL A 117 -5.77 18.76 3.12
C VAL A 117 -6.95 19.15 2.24
N SER A 118 -7.12 20.46 2.01
CA SER A 118 -8.05 21.01 1.02
C SER A 118 -9.52 20.58 1.20
N ASN A 119 -9.97 20.31 2.42
CA ASN A 119 -11.35 19.88 2.73
C ASN A 119 -11.83 18.70 1.86
N MET A 120 -10.92 17.76 1.56
CA MET A 120 -11.23 16.63 0.69
C MET A 120 -12.26 15.68 1.32
N SER A 121 -13.25 15.29 0.53
CA SER A 121 -14.16 14.23 0.93
C SER A 121 -13.41 12.90 1.14
N ARG A 122 -14.00 11.99 1.92
CA ARG A 122 -13.46 10.64 2.11
C ARG A 122 -13.15 9.94 0.77
N LEU A 123 -14.04 10.06 -0.21
CA LEU A 123 -13.83 9.44 -1.53
C LEU A 123 -12.65 10.08 -2.28
N ALA A 124 -12.45 11.40 -2.15
CA ALA A 124 -11.29 12.07 -2.74
C ALA A 124 -9.97 11.59 -2.11
N ARG A 125 -9.92 11.48 -0.78
CA ARG A 125 -8.76 10.90 -0.05
C ARG A 125 -8.51 9.46 -0.47
N GLN A 126 -9.55 8.63 -0.56
CA GLN A 126 -9.42 7.25 -1.06
C GLN A 126 -8.91 7.20 -2.51
N ARG A 127 -9.37 8.10 -3.40
CA ARG A 127 -8.89 8.17 -4.79
C ARG A 127 -7.41 8.51 -4.86
N LEU A 128 -6.92 9.39 -3.99
CA LEU A 128 -5.50 9.71 -3.86
C LEU A 128 -4.67 8.53 -3.35
N LEU A 129 -5.08 7.94 -2.22
CA LEU A 129 -4.38 6.80 -1.62
C LEU A 129 -4.45 5.55 -2.49
N GLY A 130 -5.60 5.24 -3.09
CA GLY A 130 -5.78 4.05 -3.92
C GLY A 130 -4.82 3.97 -5.11
N ARG A 131 -4.40 5.11 -5.67
CA ARG A 131 -3.43 5.21 -6.77
C ARG A 131 -1.98 5.46 -6.34
N SER A 132 -1.71 5.71 -5.06
CA SER A 132 -0.36 5.99 -4.57
C SER A 132 0.51 4.73 -4.50
N TRP A 133 1.80 4.89 -4.22
CA TRP A 133 2.64 3.75 -3.89
C TRP A 133 2.51 3.36 -2.42
N SER A 134 2.90 2.13 -2.09
CA SER A 134 3.15 1.74 -0.70
C SER A 134 4.47 2.36 -0.26
N VAL A 135 4.43 3.19 0.77
CA VAL A 135 5.61 3.89 1.31
C VAL A 135 6.74 2.93 1.69
N PRO A 136 6.52 1.83 2.45
CA PRO A 136 7.61 0.91 2.80
C PRO A 136 8.23 0.21 1.59
N VAL A 137 7.47 -0.03 0.51
CA VAL A 137 8.01 -0.57 -0.76
C VAL A 137 8.94 0.43 -1.44
N ILE A 138 8.54 1.70 -1.52
CA ILE A 138 9.40 2.75 -2.11
C ILE A 138 10.61 3.02 -1.23
N ARG A 139 10.44 3.05 0.09
CA ARG A 139 11.54 3.12 1.06
C ARG A 139 12.54 1.99 0.83
N HIS A 140 12.07 0.76 0.61
CA HIS A 140 12.95 -0.35 0.25
C HIS A 140 13.71 -0.05 -1.06
N LEU A 141 13.03 0.30 -2.14
CA LEU A 141 13.69 0.57 -3.43
C LEU A 141 14.73 1.69 -3.34
N PHE A 142 14.45 2.75 -2.58
CA PHE A 142 15.33 3.92 -2.47
C PHE A 142 16.40 3.81 -1.38
N ALA A 143 16.32 2.83 -0.47
CA ALA A 143 17.28 2.72 0.63
C ALA A 143 18.77 2.74 0.20
N PRO A 144 19.19 2.06 -0.88
CA PRO A 144 20.59 2.06 -1.31
C PRO A 144 21.09 3.41 -1.83
N LEU A 145 20.18 4.34 -2.17
CA LEU A 145 20.57 5.66 -2.68
C LEU A 145 21.30 6.51 -1.63
N LYS A 146 21.17 6.18 -0.34
CA LYS A 146 21.92 6.85 0.73
C LYS A 146 23.44 6.75 0.56
N ASP A 147 23.93 5.72 -0.12
CA ASP A 147 25.37 5.53 -0.35
C ASP A 147 25.90 6.37 -1.52
N TYR A 148 25.01 7.00 -2.29
CA TYR A 148 25.34 7.75 -3.51
C TYR A 148 25.10 9.25 -3.39
N PHE A 149 24.34 9.69 -2.38
CA PHE A 149 23.92 11.08 -2.22
C PHE A 149 24.14 11.56 -0.78
N ALA A 150 24.24 12.89 -0.62
CA ALA A 150 24.35 13.50 0.70
C ALA A 150 23.15 13.12 1.59
N CYS A 151 23.43 12.85 2.86
CA CYS A 151 22.43 12.61 3.88
C CYS A 151 22.31 13.82 4.81
N VAL A 152 21.07 14.17 5.17
CA VAL A 152 20.73 15.23 6.13
C VAL A 152 20.49 14.61 7.49
#